data_AF-A0A165WXV5-F1
#
_entry.id   AF-A0A165WXV5-F1
#
_cell.length_a   1.000
_cell.length_b   1.000
_cell.length_c   1.000
_cell.angle_alpha   90.00
_cell.angle_beta   90.00
_cell.angle_gamma   90.00
#
_symmetry.space_group_name_H-M   'P 1'
#
loop_
_entity.id
_entity.type
_entity.pdbx_description
1 polymer ?
#
loop_
_entity_poly.entity_id
_entity_poly.type
_entity_poly.pdbx_seq_one_letter_code
_entity_poly.pdbx_strand_id
1 'polypeptide(L)'
;MNRRADDPPRTRTLRIFQQNMNKMSAGHDYLINSSALSDYDLVLFQEPYIDQVGNTRATRNWNVIYPYAYQSDRSKPARAVTLINTRLNTNHFETLPFPGRDVTVVLLKGDFGQVTIFNIYNSCDDSETLH
;
A
#
# COMPACT_ATOMS: atom_id res chain seq x y z
N MET A 1 1.26 21.82 29.28
CA MET A 1 -0.20 21.61 29.04
C MET A 1 -0.57 20.22 29.55
N ASN A 2 -1.23 20.14 30.71
CA ASN A 2 -1.61 18.87 31.34
C ASN A 2 -2.91 18.34 30.70
N ARG A 3 -2.90 17.09 30.23
CA ARG A 3 -4.10 16.37 29.78
C ARG A 3 -4.98 16.04 30.99
N ARG A 4 -6.29 16.25 30.89
CA ARG A 4 -7.27 15.78 31.87
C ARG A 4 -7.49 14.27 31.68
N ALA A 5 -7.75 13.56 32.78
CA ALA A 5 -7.93 12.11 32.82
C ALA A 5 -9.25 11.60 32.19
N ASP A 6 -10.12 12.51 31.72
CA ASP A 6 -11.48 12.19 31.25
C ASP A 6 -11.68 12.41 29.74
N ASP A 7 -10.62 12.60 28.94
CA ASP A 7 -10.77 12.60 27.48
C ASP A 7 -11.12 11.17 27.03
N PRO A 8 -12.25 10.93 26.35
CA PRO A 8 -12.57 9.60 25.83
C PRO A 8 -11.41 9.15 24.92
N PRO A 9 -11.03 7.87 24.95
CA PRO A 9 -9.92 7.39 24.12
C PRO A 9 -10.22 7.77 22.67
N ARG A 10 -9.38 8.64 22.09
CA ARG A 10 -9.50 9.03 20.68
C ARG A 10 -9.42 7.75 19.87
N THR A 11 -10.54 7.32 19.32
CA THR A 11 -10.59 6.14 18.46
C THR A 11 -9.78 6.48 17.22
N ARG A 12 -8.63 5.81 17.06
CA ARG A 12 -7.84 5.92 15.83
C ARG A 12 -8.36 4.87 14.86
N THR A 13 -8.83 5.32 13.70
CA THR A 13 -9.30 4.45 12.63
C THR A 13 -8.23 4.34 11.56
N LEU A 14 -7.86 3.13 11.19
CA LEU A 14 -7.03 2.86 10.02
C LEU A 14 -7.95 2.66 8.81
N ARG A 15 -7.80 3.48 7.77
CA ARG A 15 -8.61 3.42 6.55
C ARG A 15 -7.78 2.86 5.40
N ILE A 16 -8.23 1.72 4.87
CA ILE A 16 -7.57 1.02 3.77
C ILE A 16 -8.53 0.95 2.58
N PHE A 17 -8.08 1.40 1.42
CA PHE A 17 -8.76 1.20 0.15
C PHE A 17 -8.03 0.10 -0.63
N GLN A 18 -8.77 -0.81 -1.27
CA GLN A 18 -8.19 -1.87 -2.08
C GLN A 18 -8.87 -1.95 -3.44
N GLN A 19 -8.10 -2.08 -4.51
CA GLN A 19 -8.62 -2.20 -5.87
C GLN A 19 -7.65 -2.97 -6.78
N ASN A 20 -8.19 -3.90 -7.56
CA ASN A 20 -7.49 -4.42 -8.73
C ASN A 20 -7.66 -3.45 -9.91
N MET A 21 -6.55 -2.99 -10.46
CA MET A 21 -6.48 -1.95 -11.48
C MET A 21 -6.52 -2.50 -12.91
N ASN A 22 -6.42 -3.82 -13.11
CA ASN A 22 -6.37 -4.48 -14.41
C ASN A 22 -5.41 -3.78 -15.40
N LYS A 23 -4.28 -3.28 -14.89
CA LYS A 23 -3.24 -2.55 -15.63
C LYS A 23 -3.74 -1.29 -16.36
N MET A 24 -4.91 -0.78 -16.00
CA MET A 24 -5.56 0.34 -16.68
C MET A 24 -4.96 1.68 -16.25
N SER A 25 -4.21 2.33 -17.15
CA SER A 25 -3.57 3.63 -16.88
C SER A 25 -4.57 4.74 -16.55
N ALA A 26 -5.66 4.87 -17.31
CA ALA A 26 -6.65 5.94 -17.12
C ALA A 26 -7.39 5.81 -15.77
N GLY A 27 -7.76 4.59 -15.38
CA GLY A 27 -8.36 4.33 -14.08
C GLY A 27 -7.39 4.61 -12.93
N HIS A 28 -6.11 4.26 -13.12
CA HIS A 28 -5.04 4.57 -12.16
C HIS A 28 -4.90 6.07 -11.96
N ASP A 29 -4.75 6.83 -13.05
CA ASP A 29 -4.59 8.29 -13.01
C ASP A 29 -5.79 8.97 -12.34
N TYR A 30 -7.00 8.53 -12.68
CA TYR A 30 -8.22 9.07 -12.07
C TYR A 30 -8.22 8.86 -10.55
N LEU A 31 -7.90 7.64 -10.09
CA LEU A 31 -7.91 7.32 -8.67
C LEU A 31 -6.86 8.11 -7.88
N ILE A 32 -5.60 8.13 -8.32
CA ILE A 32 -4.50 8.79 -7.56
C ILE A 32 -4.64 10.32 -7.48
N ASN A 33 -5.41 10.92 -8.40
CA ASN A 33 -5.73 12.35 -8.41
C ASN A 33 -7.07 12.68 -7.75
N SER A 34 -7.88 11.66 -7.41
CA SER A 34 -9.19 11.87 -6.80
C SER A 34 -9.09 12.21 -5.32
N SER A 35 -9.89 13.18 -4.87
CA SER A 35 -10.09 13.45 -3.45
C SER A 35 -10.78 12.28 -2.73
N ALA A 36 -11.37 11.33 -3.45
CA ALA A 36 -11.95 10.13 -2.83
C ALA A 36 -10.89 9.30 -2.07
N LEU A 37 -9.62 9.35 -2.49
CA LEU A 37 -8.54 8.64 -1.80
C LEU A 37 -7.89 9.45 -0.67
N SER A 38 -8.18 10.75 -0.53
CA SER A 38 -7.49 11.61 0.46
C SER A 38 -7.78 11.22 1.90
N ASP A 39 -8.88 10.51 2.14
CA ASP A 39 -9.32 10.07 3.46
C ASP A 39 -8.74 8.72 3.87
N TYR A 40 -8.01 8.04 2.98
CA TYR A 40 -7.41 6.75 3.25
C TYR A 40 -5.94 6.89 3.69
N ASP A 41 -5.53 5.99 4.58
CA ASP A 41 -4.18 5.89 5.09
C ASP A 41 -3.32 5.01 4.17
N LEU A 42 -3.92 3.93 3.65
CA LEU A 42 -3.29 3.02 2.70
C LEU A 42 -4.20 2.75 1.51
N VAL A 43 -3.59 2.61 0.34
CA VAL A 43 -4.22 2.17 -0.90
C VAL A 43 -3.48 0.94 -1.40
N LEU A 44 -4.19 -0.18 -1.54
CA LEU A 44 -3.66 -1.48 -1.94
C LEU A 44 -4.07 -1.74 -3.39
N PHE A 45 -3.12 -1.59 -4.33
CA PHE A 45 -3.36 -1.90 -5.73
C PHE A 45 -2.89 -3.31 -6.08
N GLN A 46 -3.77 -4.04 -6.75
CA GLN A 46 -3.42 -5.23 -7.52
C GLN A 46 -3.42 -4.92 -9.01
N GLU A 47 -2.55 -5.59 -9.76
CA GLU A 47 -2.29 -5.33 -11.18
C GLU A 47 -2.19 -3.83 -11.51
N PRO A 48 -1.35 -3.06 -10.79
CA PRO A 48 -1.22 -1.63 -11.04
C PRO A 48 -0.73 -1.37 -12.46
N TYR A 49 -1.05 -0.19 -12.98
CA TYR A 49 -0.35 0.29 -14.16
C TYR A 49 1.13 0.53 -13.79
N ILE A 50 2.03 -0.07 -14.58
CA ILE A 50 3.48 0.09 -14.49
C ILE A 50 3.96 0.69 -15.82
N ASP A 51 4.69 1.79 -15.75
CA ASP A 51 5.22 2.49 -16.91
C ASP A 51 6.45 1.79 -17.52
N GLN A 52 6.97 2.37 -18.61
CA GLN A 52 8.11 1.81 -19.35
C GLN A 52 9.42 1.77 -18.57
N VAL A 53 9.54 2.53 -17.47
CA VAL A 53 10.72 2.53 -16.59
C VAL A 53 10.48 1.70 -15.31
N GLY A 54 9.37 0.96 -15.27
CA GLY A 54 9.05 0.01 -14.21
C GLY A 54 8.39 0.65 -12.98
N ASN A 55 7.94 1.90 -13.06
CA ASN A 55 7.28 2.58 -11.94
C ASN A 55 5.76 2.54 -12.09
N THR A 56 5.05 2.37 -10.98
CA THR A 56 3.66 2.79 -10.91
C THR A 56 3.55 4.31 -10.74
N ARG A 57 2.38 4.85 -11.08
CA ARG A 57 2.10 6.28 -10.92
C ARG A 57 1.62 6.60 -9.51
N ALA A 58 2.13 7.68 -8.95
CA ALA A 58 1.69 8.19 -7.65
C ALA A 58 1.87 9.71 -7.62
N THR A 59 1.01 10.39 -6.87
CA THR A 59 1.19 11.81 -6.56
C THR A 59 2.06 11.97 -5.30
N ARG A 60 2.53 13.19 -5.02
CA ARG A 60 3.37 13.49 -3.85
C ARG A 60 2.77 13.13 -2.49
N ASN A 61 1.47 12.81 -2.44
CA ASN A 61 0.74 12.47 -1.22
C ASN A 61 0.93 11.00 -0.83
N TRP A 62 1.66 10.22 -1.63
CA TRP A 62 1.78 8.77 -1.47
C TRP A 62 3.24 8.32 -1.52
N ASN A 63 3.65 7.58 -0.50
CA ASN A 63 4.86 6.76 -0.53
C ASN A 63 4.52 5.42 -1.17
N VAL A 64 5.24 5.04 -2.23
CA VAL A 64 4.98 3.80 -2.97
C VAL A 64 5.86 2.67 -2.43
N ILE A 65 5.21 1.58 -2.00
CA ILE A 65 5.85 0.36 -1.55
C ILE A 65 5.66 -0.71 -2.62
N TYR A 66 6.78 -1.13 -3.21
CA TYR A 66 6.82 -2.26 -4.13
C TYR A 66 7.09 -3.58 -3.39
N PRO A 67 6.84 -4.73 -4.03
CA PRO A 67 7.25 -6.03 -3.50
C PRO A 67 8.74 -6.03 -3.20
N TYR A 68 9.16 -6.68 -2.11
CA TYR A 68 10.56 -6.65 -1.69
C TYR A 68 11.49 -7.22 -2.79
N ALA A 69 11.12 -8.34 -3.41
CA ALA A 69 11.87 -8.93 -4.52
C ALA A 69 11.89 -8.05 -5.79
N TYR A 70 10.98 -7.08 -5.92
CA TYR A 70 10.96 -6.15 -7.04
C TYR A 70 12.10 -5.13 -6.99
N GLN A 71 12.67 -4.88 -5.81
CA GLN A 71 13.81 -3.99 -5.65
C GLN A 71 15.07 -4.57 -6.32
N SER A 72 15.22 -5.90 -6.33
CA SER A 72 16.34 -6.60 -6.94
C SER A 72 16.11 -7.01 -8.40
N ASP A 73 14.85 -7.22 -8.82
CA ASP A 73 14.52 -7.64 -10.19
C ASP A 73 13.29 -6.90 -10.73
N ARG A 74 13.55 -6.00 -11.69
CA ARG A 74 12.55 -5.19 -12.39
C ARG A 74 12.26 -5.67 -13.82
N SER A 75 12.74 -6.85 -14.21
CA SER A 75 12.57 -7.42 -15.57
C SER A 75 11.11 -7.68 -15.95
N LYS A 76 10.24 -7.85 -14.96
CA LYS A 76 8.79 -8.02 -15.10
C LYS A 76 8.07 -6.86 -14.40
N PRO A 77 6.76 -6.65 -14.54
CA PRO A 77 6.01 -5.63 -13.79
C PRO A 77 5.59 -6.12 -12.39
N ALA A 78 5.56 -5.26 -11.39
CA ALA A 78 5.01 -5.61 -10.06
C ALA A 78 3.51 -5.90 -10.17
N ARG A 79 2.99 -6.87 -9.38
CA ARG A 79 1.57 -7.27 -9.43
C ARG A 79 0.78 -6.85 -8.20
N ALA A 80 1.45 -6.49 -7.12
CA ALA A 80 0.86 -5.79 -5.98
C ALA A 80 1.74 -4.59 -5.62
N VAL A 81 1.11 -3.46 -5.30
CA VAL A 81 1.78 -2.24 -4.82
C VAL A 81 0.93 -1.63 -3.71
N THR A 82 1.57 -1.17 -2.63
CA THR A 82 0.91 -0.47 -1.54
C THR A 82 1.33 1.00 -1.54
N LEU A 83 0.37 1.91 -1.55
CA LEU A 83 0.60 3.34 -1.41
C LEU A 83 0.26 3.73 0.03
N ILE A 84 1.21 4.35 0.73
CA ILE A 84 1.04 4.83 2.10
C ILE A 84 0.92 6.35 2.05
N ASN A 85 -0.16 6.89 2.61
CA ASN A 85 -0.40 8.32 2.64
C ASN A 85 0.73 9.02 3.41
N THR A 86 1.30 10.10 2.86
CA THR A 86 2.41 10.84 3.48
C THR A 86 2.04 11.54 4.78
N ARG A 87 0.75 11.60 5.15
CA ARG A 87 0.30 12.02 6.48
C ARG A 87 0.69 11.02 7.57
N LEU A 88 0.95 9.76 7.22
CA LEU A 88 1.56 8.80 8.13
C LEU A 88 3.05 9.10 8.25
N ASN A 89 3.50 9.26 9.50
CA ASN A 89 4.92 9.45 9.80
C ASN A 89 5.71 8.21 9.33
N THR A 90 6.80 8.43 8.60
CA THR A 90 7.66 7.36 8.07
C THR A 90 8.32 6.52 9.16
N ASN A 91 8.42 7.03 10.40
CA ASN A 91 8.90 6.26 11.55
C ASN A 91 7.87 5.26 12.09
N HIS A 92 6.62 5.31 11.60
CA HIS A 92 5.53 4.45 12.04
C HIS A 92 5.27 3.29 11.08
N PHE A 93 6.07 3.11 10.03
CA PHE A 93 5.97 1.95 9.17
C PHE A 93 7.31 1.47 8.64
N GLU A 94 7.39 0.19 8.34
CA GLU A 94 8.51 -0.39 7.59
C GLU A 94 8.01 -1.44 6.60
N THR A 95 8.77 -1.64 5.51
CA THR A 95 8.52 -2.73 4.57
C THR A 95 9.21 -3.98 5.09
N LEU A 96 8.51 -5.11 5.13
CA LEU A 96 9.10 -6.39 5.52
C LEU A 96 9.53 -7.19 4.29
N PRO A 97 10.68 -7.89 4.33
CA PRO A 97 11.08 -8.80 3.27
C PRO A 97 10.05 -9.91 3.07
N PHE A 98 9.67 -10.13 1.81
CA PHE A 98 8.81 -11.24 1.41
C PHE A 98 9.17 -11.68 -0.01
N PRO A 99 9.24 -13.00 -0.29
CA PRO A 99 9.58 -13.51 -1.60
C PRO A 99 8.47 -13.23 -2.63
N GLY A 100 8.84 -13.06 -3.89
CA GLY A 100 7.89 -12.90 -4.98
C GLY A 100 7.44 -11.46 -5.24
N ARG A 101 6.64 -11.30 -6.30
CA ARG A 101 6.32 -10.00 -6.92
C ARG A 101 4.82 -9.67 -6.82
N ASP A 102 4.08 -10.58 -6.20
CA ASP A 102 2.64 -10.56 -6.01
C ASP A 102 2.27 -10.10 -4.61
N VAL A 103 3.26 -9.87 -3.72
CA VAL A 103 3.02 -9.49 -2.32
C VAL A 103 3.83 -8.26 -1.93
N THR A 104 3.18 -7.31 -1.26
CA THR A 104 3.88 -6.27 -0.48
C THR A 104 3.50 -6.40 0.98
N VAL A 105 4.48 -6.29 1.88
CA VAL A 105 4.27 -6.41 3.32
C VAL A 105 4.69 -5.12 4.01
N VAL A 106 3.76 -4.50 4.74
CA VAL A 106 3.98 -3.28 5.51
C VAL A 106 3.65 -3.55 6.97
N LEU A 107 4.59 -3.27 7.86
CA LEU A 107 4.37 -3.30 9.30
C LEU A 107 4.18 -1.87 9.81
N LEU A 108 2.99 -1.56 10.32
CA LEU A 108 2.68 -0.33 11.03
C LEU A 108 2.99 -0.49 12.52
N LYS A 109 3.60 0.52 13.13
CA LYS A 109 3.98 0.55 14.55
C LYS A 109 3.49 1.85 15.18
N GLY A 110 2.93 1.78 16.39
CA GLY A 110 2.52 2.95 17.15
C GLY A 110 2.06 2.62 18.57
N ASP A 111 1.41 3.58 19.22
CA ASP A 111 0.79 3.39 20.54
C ASP A 111 -0.41 2.42 20.51
N PHE A 112 -0.88 2.09 19.31
CA PHE A 112 -1.84 1.02 19.03
C PHE A 112 -1.20 -0.38 18.93
N GLY A 113 0.11 -0.50 19.15
CA GLY A 113 0.86 -1.74 18.96
C GLY A 113 1.38 -1.90 17.53
N GLN A 114 1.22 -3.09 16.98
CA GLN A 114 1.75 -3.46 15.67
C GLN A 114 0.65 -4.04 14.78
N VAL A 115 0.62 -3.60 13.51
CA VAL A 115 -0.31 -4.10 12.49
C VAL A 115 0.48 -4.42 11.23
N THR A 116 0.52 -5.70 10.85
CA THR A 116 1.15 -6.13 9.59
C THR A 116 0.08 -6.27 8.50
N ILE A 117 0.30 -5.62 7.37
CA ILE A 117 -0.60 -5.62 6.22
C ILE A 117 0.08 -6.35 5.07
N PHE A 118 -0.58 -7.39 4.58
CA PHE A 118 -0.20 -8.11 3.37
C PHE A 118 -1.14 -7.69 2.25
N ASN A 119 -0.61 -6.99 1.24
CA ASN A 119 -1.31 -6.81 -0.03
C ASN A 119 -0.88 -7.93 -0.97
N ILE A 120 -1.82 -8.81 -1.29
CA ILE A 120 -1.56 -10.04 -2.04
C ILE A 120 -2.37 -9.98 -3.33
N TYR A 121 -1.69 -10.16 -4.46
CA TYR A 121 -2.30 -10.56 -5.69
C TYR A 121 -2.28 -12.08 -5.79
N ASN A 122 -3.44 -12.69 -6.06
CA ASN A 122 -3.53 -14.11 -6.40
C ASN A 122 -3.92 -14.23 -7.88
N SER A 123 -3.21 -15.07 -8.64
CA SER A 123 -3.60 -15.34 -10.03
C SER A 123 -4.91 -16.09 -10.05
N CYS A 124 -5.90 -15.62 -10.79
CA CYS A 124 -7.21 -16.28 -10.91
C CYS A 124 -7.16 -17.65 -11.60
N ASP A 125 -5.98 -18.07 -12.08
CA ASP A 125 -5.75 -19.34 -12.77
C ASP A 125 -5.58 -20.51 -11.81
N ASP A 126 -5.20 -20.24 -10.54
CA ASP A 126 -4.98 -21.24 -9.49
C ASP A 126 -5.39 -20.68 -8.13
N SER A 127 -5.79 -21.53 -7.18
CA SER A 127 -6.08 -21.08 -5.80
C SER A 127 -4.83 -20.96 -4.92
N GLU A 128 -3.67 -21.36 -5.43
CA GLU A 128 -2.38 -21.35 -4.72
C GLU A 128 -1.63 -20.05 -5.00
N THR A 129 -1.44 -19.23 -3.96
CA THR A 129 -0.77 -17.92 -4.09
C THR A 129 0.75 -17.97 -3.83
N LEU A 130 1.25 -19.09 -3.31
CA LEU A 130 2.65 -19.29 -2.95
C LEU A 130 3.12 -20.63 -3.53
N HIS A 131 4.12 -20.60 -4.40
CA HIS A 131 4.87 -21.76 -4.86
C HIS A 131 6.33 -21.62 -4.47
#